data_AF-A0A7X7YXY2-F1
#
_entry.id   AF-A0A7X7YXY2-F1
#
_cell.length_a   1.000
_cell.length_b   1.000
_cell.length_c   1.000
_cell.angle_alpha   90.00
_cell.angle_beta   90.00
_cell.angle_gamma   90.00
#
_symmetry.space_group_name_H-M   'P 1'
#
loop_
_entity.id
_entity.type
_entity.pdbx_description
1 polymer ?
#
loop_
_entity_poly.entity_id
_entity_poly.type
_entity_poly.pdbx_seq_one_letter_code
_entity_poly.pdbx_strand_id
1 'polypeptide(L)'
;MLSRREFLTVGAAAGASMLLKPASALAAQGSRRFHCCLASKVIAARPELLDIVRDAGVTELWLASYFFGHWYEKPEDLKPVIAMVEAKGLGWNIINVPLGHPGDALGDATGATPVAPPTRWRMAERPDGTKYSGTSLHPPATQENVDAIRQIRALKPGTIFLDDDFRLAQGPGV
;
A
#
# COMPACT_ATOMS: atom_id res chain seq x y z
N MET A 1 -45.14 -42.49 8.08
CA MET A 1 -45.08 -41.80 6.76
C MET A 1 -45.51 -40.36 6.98
N LEU A 2 -44.70 -39.39 6.58
CA LEU A 2 -45.08 -37.97 6.65
C LEU A 2 -46.18 -37.70 5.62
N SER A 3 -47.23 -37.00 6.04
CA SER A 3 -48.27 -36.53 5.12
C SER A 3 -47.74 -35.42 4.21
N ARG A 4 -48.37 -35.26 3.03
CA ARG A 4 -48.02 -34.19 2.08
C ARG A 4 -48.08 -32.80 2.71
N ARG A 5 -49.00 -32.57 3.65
CA ARG A 5 -49.10 -31.29 4.38
C ARG A 5 -47.91 -31.10 5.31
N GLU A 6 -47.54 -32.10 6.09
CA GLU A 6 -46.37 -31.99 6.98
C GLU A 6 -45.07 -31.79 6.20
N PHE A 7 -44.91 -32.45 5.04
CA PHE A 7 -43.77 -32.24 4.17
C PHE A 7 -43.69 -30.80 3.64
N LEU A 8 -44.80 -30.21 3.22
CA LEU A 8 -44.84 -28.82 2.75
C LEU A 8 -44.59 -27.82 3.87
N THR A 9 -45.13 -28.05 5.07
CA THR A 9 -44.92 -27.17 6.22
C THR A 9 -43.46 -27.18 6.66
N VAL A 10 -42.85 -28.38 6.74
CA VAL A 10 -41.43 -28.53 7.08
C VAL A 10 -40.54 -27.92 5.99
N GLY A 11 -40.86 -28.12 4.71
CA GLY A 11 -40.12 -27.54 3.59
C GLY A 11 -40.19 -26.01 3.57
N ALA A 12 -41.36 -25.41 3.85
CA ALA A 12 -41.52 -23.96 3.91
C ALA A 12 -40.77 -23.35 5.10
N ALA A 13 -40.82 -23.98 6.28
CA ALA A 13 -40.08 -23.54 7.45
C ALA A 13 -38.56 -23.63 7.27
N ALA A 14 -38.07 -24.69 6.61
CA ALA A 14 -36.66 -24.86 6.25
C ALA A 14 -36.20 -23.81 5.21
N GLY A 15 -37.05 -23.46 4.24
CA GLY A 15 -36.75 -22.43 3.24
C GLY A 15 -36.69 -21.01 3.85
N ALA A 16 -37.63 -20.68 4.74
CA ALA A 16 -37.64 -19.39 5.43
C ALA A 16 -36.45 -19.20 6.39
N SER A 17 -35.98 -20.28 7.03
CA SER A 17 -34.80 -20.25 7.90
C SER A 17 -33.49 -20.09 7.11
N MET A 18 -33.44 -20.47 5.83
CA MET A 18 -32.30 -20.15 4.95
C MET A 18 -32.24 -18.67 4.53
N LEU A 19 -33.40 -17.99 4.45
CA LEU A 19 -33.47 -16.55 4.17
C LEU A 19 -33.15 -15.68 5.40
N LEU A 20 -33.23 -16.28 6.59
CA LEU A 20 -32.84 -15.67 7.87
C LEU A 20 -31.38 -15.91 8.23
N LYS A 21 -30.55 -16.45 7.31
CA LYS A 21 -29.11 -16.46 7.53
C LYS A 21 -28.67 -15.02 7.79
N PRO A 22 -28.10 -14.70 8.97
CA PRO A 22 -27.62 -13.36 9.21
C PRO A 22 -26.56 -13.09 8.14
N ALA A 23 -26.60 -11.91 7.53
CA ALA A 23 -25.57 -11.45 6.60
C ALA A 23 -24.13 -11.58 7.19
N SER A 24 -24.02 -11.76 8.52
CA SER A 24 -22.78 -12.06 9.22
C SER A 24 -22.10 -13.38 8.81
N ALA A 25 -22.83 -14.38 8.30
CA ALA A 25 -22.19 -15.64 7.85
C ALA A 25 -21.40 -15.47 6.53
N LEU A 26 -21.78 -14.50 5.68
CA LEU A 26 -20.97 -14.06 4.54
C LEU A 26 -19.82 -13.13 4.98
N ALA A 27 -19.95 -12.44 6.11
CA ALA A 27 -18.86 -11.64 6.70
C ALA A 27 -17.79 -12.50 7.40
N ALA A 28 -18.09 -13.78 7.71
CA ALA A 28 -17.19 -14.71 8.39
C ALA A 28 -16.17 -15.41 7.48
N GLN A 29 -16.38 -15.39 6.15
CA GLN A 29 -15.26 -15.52 5.20
C GLN A 29 -14.53 -14.19 5.26
N GLY A 30 -13.36 -14.16 5.91
CA GLY A 30 -12.61 -12.94 6.24
C GLY A 30 -12.83 -11.85 5.20
N SER A 31 -13.46 -10.75 5.64
CA SER A 31 -13.84 -9.61 4.79
C SER A 31 -12.78 -9.36 3.73
N ARG A 32 -13.17 -9.42 2.45
CA ARG A 32 -12.26 -9.10 1.34
C ARG A 32 -11.67 -7.73 1.60
N ARG A 33 -10.35 -7.67 1.72
CA ARG A 33 -9.64 -6.40 1.87
C ARG A 33 -9.37 -5.83 0.50
N PHE A 34 -9.73 -4.57 0.34
CA PHE A 34 -9.45 -3.80 -0.87
C PHE A 34 -8.51 -2.67 -0.49
N HIS A 35 -7.55 -2.41 -1.38
CA HIS A 35 -6.42 -1.55 -1.10
C HIS A 35 -6.37 -0.40 -2.11
N CYS A 36 -5.99 0.80 -1.66
CA CYS A 36 -5.77 1.94 -2.54
C CYS A 36 -4.47 2.66 -2.15
N CYS A 37 -3.69 3.07 -3.15
CA CYS A 37 -2.52 3.92 -2.94
C CYS A 37 -2.94 5.38 -3.03
N LEU A 38 -2.66 6.16 -1.99
CA LEU A 38 -2.95 7.59 -1.96
C LEU A 38 -1.77 8.34 -1.35
N ALA A 39 -1.33 9.41 -2.01
CA ALA A 39 -0.30 10.28 -1.48
C ALA A 39 -0.85 11.12 -0.32
N SER A 40 -0.07 11.24 0.76
CA SER A 40 -0.42 12.03 1.95
C SER A 40 -0.80 13.47 1.60
N LYS A 41 -0.03 14.14 0.74
CA LYS A 41 -0.32 15.48 0.22
C LYS A 41 -1.68 15.61 -0.49
N VAL A 42 -2.13 14.56 -1.18
CA VAL A 42 -3.45 14.54 -1.82
C VAL A 42 -4.55 14.40 -0.77
N ILE A 43 -4.36 13.53 0.22
CA ILE A 43 -5.30 13.38 1.35
C ILE A 43 -5.40 14.69 2.13
N ALA A 44 -4.28 15.35 2.42
CA ALA A 44 -4.25 16.62 3.14
C ALA A 44 -4.95 17.75 2.36
N ALA A 45 -4.78 17.81 1.03
CA ALA A 45 -5.44 18.80 0.19
C ALA A 45 -6.93 18.52 -0.06
N ARG A 46 -7.33 17.24 -0.02
CA ARG A 46 -8.66 16.75 -0.37
C ARG A 46 -9.11 15.61 0.56
N PRO A 47 -9.39 15.91 1.84
CA PRO A 47 -9.72 14.89 2.85
C PRO A 47 -11.03 14.14 2.54
N GLU A 48 -11.93 14.72 1.75
CA GLU A 48 -13.17 14.09 1.27
C GLU A 48 -12.92 12.83 0.42
N LEU A 49 -11.73 12.69 -0.18
CA LEU A 49 -11.35 11.49 -0.92
C LEU A 49 -11.36 10.24 -0.03
N LEU A 50 -11.11 10.38 1.27
CA LEU A 50 -11.17 9.24 2.19
C LEU A 50 -12.59 8.68 2.33
N ASP A 51 -13.61 9.55 2.29
CA ASP A 51 -15.01 9.09 2.29
C ASP A 51 -15.34 8.37 0.98
N ILE A 52 -14.94 8.94 -0.17
CA ILE A 52 -15.16 8.32 -1.49
C ILE A 52 -14.50 6.94 -1.56
N VAL A 53 -13.26 6.82 -1.09
CA VAL A 53 -12.49 5.58 -1.13
C VAL A 53 -13.10 4.52 -0.21
N ARG A 54 -13.49 4.91 1.01
CA ARG A 54 -14.23 4.02 1.92
C ARG A 54 -15.54 3.55 1.31
N ASP A 55 -16.33 4.47 0.74
CA ASP A 55 -17.64 4.17 0.18
C ASP A 55 -17.54 3.28 -1.08
N ALA A 56 -16.39 3.32 -1.78
CA ALA A 56 -16.04 2.38 -2.84
C ALA A 56 -15.67 0.97 -2.34
N GLY A 57 -15.65 0.75 -1.02
CA GLY A 57 -15.35 -0.55 -0.40
C GLY A 57 -13.87 -0.78 -0.10
N VAL A 58 -13.00 0.24 -0.23
CA VAL A 58 -11.60 0.13 0.18
C VAL A 58 -11.51 0.04 1.70
N THR A 59 -10.66 -0.85 2.19
CA THR A 59 -10.45 -1.11 3.61
C THR A 59 -9.09 -0.63 4.11
N GLU A 60 -8.11 -0.51 3.20
CA GLU A 60 -6.70 -0.30 3.54
C GLU A 60 -6.06 0.72 2.57
N LEU A 61 -5.33 1.69 3.12
CA LEU A 61 -4.53 2.62 2.33
C LEU A 61 -3.05 2.26 2.35
N TRP A 62 -2.38 2.56 1.24
CA TRP A 62 -0.93 2.51 1.11
C TRP A 62 -0.39 3.92 0.94
N LEU A 63 0.42 4.36 1.91
CA LEU A 63 1.06 5.67 1.93
C LEU A 63 2.53 5.56 1.53
N ALA A 64 3.01 6.50 0.72
CA ALA A 64 4.43 6.63 0.37
C ALA A 64 5.26 7.09 1.57
N SER A 65 6.53 6.65 1.68
CA SER A 65 7.44 7.19 2.70
C SER A 65 8.87 7.38 2.21
N TYR A 66 9.65 6.30 2.05
CA TYR A 66 11.07 6.40 1.69
C TYR A 66 11.34 5.74 0.35
N PHE A 67 11.91 6.51 -0.57
CA PHE A 67 12.14 6.14 -1.95
C PHE A 67 13.62 6.37 -2.33
N PHE A 68 14.32 5.28 -2.65
CA PHE A 68 15.66 5.21 -3.26
C PHE A 68 16.69 6.20 -2.71
N GLY A 69 16.72 6.36 -1.39
CA GLY A 69 17.70 7.21 -0.71
C GLY A 69 17.16 8.55 -0.21
N HIS A 70 15.87 8.82 -0.46
CA HIS A 70 15.18 10.07 -0.12
C HIS A 70 13.90 9.81 0.66
N TRP A 71 13.61 10.69 1.61
CA TRP A 71 12.29 10.76 2.23
C TRP A 71 11.35 11.49 1.29
N TYR A 72 10.39 10.75 0.72
CA TYR A 72 9.24 11.34 0.06
C TYR A 72 8.32 11.97 1.12
N GLU A 73 8.05 11.22 2.19
CA GLU A 73 7.30 11.65 3.35
C GLU A 73 7.95 11.05 4.60
N LYS A 74 8.35 11.91 5.54
CA LYS A 74 8.98 11.43 6.78
C LYS A 74 7.93 10.88 7.74
N PRO A 75 8.32 10.00 8.68
CA PRO A 75 7.38 9.45 9.65
C PRO A 75 6.59 10.52 10.43
N GLU A 76 7.21 11.65 10.76
CA GLU A 76 6.56 12.77 11.43
C GLU A 76 5.47 13.44 10.58
N ASP A 77 5.70 13.57 9.28
CA ASP A 77 4.80 14.23 8.32
C ASP A 77 3.57 13.35 8.00
N LEU A 78 3.72 12.02 8.14
CA LEU A 78 2.64 11.07 7.94
C LEU A 78 1.64 11.03 9.09
N LYS A 79 2.02 11.42 10.32
CA LYS A 79 1.16 11.27 11.52
C LYS A 79 -0.21 11.96 11.39
N PRO A 80 -0.33 13.22 10.92
CA PRO A 80 -1.62 13.87 10.76
C PRO A 80 -2.52 13.14 9.74
N VAL A 81 -1.93 12.63 8.66
CA VAL A 81 -2.66 11.88 7.64
C VAL A 81 -3.11 10.53 8.16
N ILE A 82 -2.26 9.81 8.87
CA ILE A 82 -2.61 8.55 9.53
C ILE A 82 -3.83 8.74 10.44
N ALA A 83 -3.84 9.80 11.25
CA ALA A 83 -4.98 10.10 12.13
C ALA A 83 -6.28 10.34 11.33
N MET A 84 -6.22 11.01 10.18
CA MET A 84 -7.39 11.20 9.31
C MET A 84 -7.89 9.87 8.72
N VAL A 85 -6.97 8.99 8.30
CA VAL A 85 -7.30 7.67 7.75
C VAL A 85 -7.97 6.79 8.82
N GLU A 86 -7.38 6.74 10.01
CA GLU A 86 -7.91 5.97 11.14
C GLU A 86 -9.29 6.49 11.59
N ALA A 87 -9.49 7.82 11.61
CA ALA A 87 -10.79 8.43 11.94
C ALA A 87 -11.91 8.04 10.95
N LYS A 88 -11.57 7.60 9.73
CA LYS A 88 -12.51 7.10 8.72
C LYS A 88 -12.72 5.58 8.80
N GLY A 89 -12.08 4.90 9.76
CA GLY A 89 -12.15 3.45 9.93
C GLY A 89 -11.36 2.66 8.89
N LEU A 90 -10.43 3.30 8.20
CA LEU A 90 -9.56 2.67 7.21
C LEU A 90 -8.25 2.19 7.88
N GLY A 91 -7.76 1.03 7.47
CA GLY A 91 -6.41 0.59 7.78
C GLY A 91 -5.36 1.33 6.95
N TRP A 92 -4.10 1.31 7.38
CA TRP A 92 -3.02 1.97 6.68
C TRP A 92 -1.71 1.17 6.72
N ASN A 93 -0.97 1.29 5.63
CA ASN A 93 0.24 0.55 5.32
C ASN A 93 1.22 1.51 4.62
N ILE A 94 2.49 1.09 4.49
CA ILE A 94 3.55 1.92 3.91
C ILE A 94 4.13 1.26 2.66
N ILE A 95 4.31 2.04 1.60
CA ILE A 95 5.12 1.69 0.43
C ILE A 95 6.52 2.27 0.61
N ASN A 96 7.53 1.41 0.43
CA ASN A 96 8.94 1.76 0.40
C ASN A 96 9.55 1.27 -0.92
N VAL A 97 10.21 2.16 -1.65
CA VAL A 97 10.89 1.87 -2.93
C VAL A 97 12.37 1.84 -2.66
N PRO A 98 13.03 0.68 -2.48
CA PRO A 98 14.34 0.67 -1.85
C PRO A 98 15.49 1.09 -2.76
N LEU A 99 15.40 0.77 -4.06
CA LEU A 99 16.52 0.83 -5.00
C LEU A 99 16.26 1.71 -6.25
N GLY A 100 14.98 2.03 -6.53
CA GLY A 100 14.56 3.16 -7.37
C GLY A 100 13.86 2.80 -8.68
N HIS A 101 12.91 3.67 -9.06
CA HIS A 101 12.27 3.74 -10.38
C HIS A 101 13.04 4.78 -11.22
N PRO A 102 13.68 4.43 -12.34
CA PRO A 102 14.23 5.41 -13.27
C PRO A 102 13.11 6.23 -13.93
N GLY A 103 13.34 7.54 -14.10
CA GLY A 103 12.39 8.46 -14.73
C GLY A 103 11.38 9.02 -13.74
N ASP A 104 10.62 10.04 -14.16
CA ASP A 104 9.54 10.67 -13.38
C ASP A 104 8.33 9.73 -13.18
N ALA A 105 8.57 8.51 -12.68
CA ALA A 105 7.56 7.47 -12.51
C ALA A 105 6.50 7.85 -11.47
N LEU A 106 6.81 8.82 -10.61
CA LEU A 106 5.89 9.37 -9.62
C LEU A 106 5.06 10.54 -10.17
N GLY A 107 5.33 10.98 -11.41
CA GLY A 107 4.59 12.03 -12.11
C GLY A 107 4.60 13.37 -11.37
N ASP A 108 5.71 13.69 -10.70
CA ASP A 108 5.81 14.92 -9.93
C ASP A 108 6.05 16.09 -10.87
N ALA A 109 4.96 16.73 -11.28
CA ALA A 109 4.97 17.90 -12.16
C ALA A 109 5.81 19.09 -11.62
N THR A 110 6.16 19.09 -10.33
CA THR A 110 7.02 20.13 -9.73
C THR A 110 8.51 19.85 -9.89
N GLY A 111 8.89 18.61 -10.20
CA GLY A 111 10.28 18.15 -10.23
C GLY A 111 10.96 18.13 -8.86
N ALA A 112 10.21 18.26 -7.77
CA ALA A 112 10.75 18.24 -6.40
C ALA A 112 11.23 16.83 -6.01
N THR A 113 10.66 15.80 -6.61
CA THR A 113 11.03 14.40 -6.38
C THR A 113 12.30 14.06 -7.17
N PRO A 114 13.40 13.68 -6.50
CA PRO A 114 14.63 13.30 -7.20
C PRO A 114 14.36 12.11 -8.11
N VAL A 115 14.83 12.13 -9.35
CA VAL A 115 14.70 11.00 -10.30
C VAL A 115 15.90 10.06 -10.29
N ALA A 116 16.86 10.34 -9.41
CA ALA A 116 18.08 9.58 -9.22
C ALA A 116 18.36 9.38 -7.73
N PRO A 117 19.04 8.28 -7.36
CA PRO A 117 19.48 8.10 -5.99
C PRO A 117 20.49 9.20 -5.60
N PRO A 118 20.70 9.44 -4.30
CA PRO A 118 21.69 10.41 -3.83
C PRO A 118 23.09 10.07 -4.35
N THR A 119 23.95 11.08 -4.54
CA THR A 119 25.32 10.89 -5.10
C THR A 119 26.23 9.96 -4.30
N ARG A 120 25.91 9.73 -3.02
CA ARG A 120 26.60 8.76 -2.14
C ARG A 120 26.22 7.30 -2.46
N TRP A 121 25.15 7.07 -3.22
CA TRP A 121 24.80 5.77 -3.77
C TRP A 121 25.45 5.62 -5.13
N ARG A 122 26.01 4.44 -5.40
CA ARG A 122 26.67 4.16 -6.67
C ARG A 122 25.61 3.69 -7.65
N MET A 123 25.51 4.38 -8.77
CA MET A 123 24.79 3.85 -9.92
C MET A 123 25.51 2.60 -10.41
N ALA A 124 24.75 1.65 -10.94
CA ALA A 124 25.34 0.51 -11.59
C ALA A 124 25.97 0.95 -12.92
N GLU A 125 27.08 0.33 -13.28
CA GLU A 125 27.92 0.72 -14.42
C GLU A 125 28.30 -0.52 -15.22
N ARG A 126 28.08 -0.47 -16.54
CA ARG A 126 28.50 -1.51 -17.48
C ARG A 126 30.01 -1.42 -17.74
N PRO A 127 30.65 -2.48 -18.29
CA PRO A 127 32.06 -2.43 -18.69
C PRO A 127 32.42 -1.32 -19.69
N ASP A 128 31.45 -0.81 -20.44
CA ASP A 128 31.59 0.30 -21.39
C ASP A 128 31.44 1.69 -20.74
N GLY A 129 31.21 1.77 -19.42
CA GLY A 129 31.03 3.00 -18.66
C GLY A 129 29.58 3.52 -18.62
N THR A 130 28.63 2.84 -19.27
CA THR A 130 27.21 3.24 -19.24
C THR A 130 26.64 3.05 -17.84
N LYS A 131 26.03 4.11 -17.30
CA LYS A 131 25.43 4.13 -15.96
C LYS A 131 23.92 4.00 -16.00
N TYR A 132 23.38 3.31 -15.02
CA TYR A 132 21.94 3.18 -14.81
C TYR A 132 21.60 3.27 -13.33
N SER A 133 20.50 3.96 -13.01
CA SER A 133 19.99 4.09 -11.65
C SER A 133 19.37 2.81 -11.11
N GLY A 134 19.24 1.78 -11.97
CA GLY A 134 18.79 0.45 -11.62
C GLY A 134 19.74 -0.23 -10.65
N THR A 135 19.39 -0.15 -9.36
CA THR A 135 19.60 -1.19 -8.36
C THR A 135 21.04 -1.60 -8.07
N SER A 136 21.55 -1.14 -6.93
CA SER A 136 22.77 -1.67 -6.34
C SER A 136 22.63 -1.80 -4.83
N LEU A 137 22.76 -3.03 -4.33
CA LEU A 137 22.87 -3.31 -2.89
C LEU A 137 24.31 -3.14 -2.47
N HIS A 138 24.62 -2.03 -1.80
CA HIS A 138 25.95 -1.75 -1.30
C HIS A 138 25.88 -0.80 -0.11
N PRO A 139 26.93 -0.70 0.71
CA PRO A 139 27.08 0.43 1.64
C PRO A 139 27.26 1.75 0.86
N PRO A 140 26.54 2.84 1.20
CA PRO A 140 25.61 2.98 2.31
C PRO A 140 24.14 2.65 1.99
N ALA A 141 23.78 2.41 0.73
CA ALA A 141 22.40 2.21 0.27
C ALA A 141 21.61 1.16 1.07
N THR A 142 22.21 0.01 1.36
CA THR A 142 21.56 -1.04 2.17
C THR A 142 21.30 -0.55 3.60
N GLN A 143 22.27 0.12 4.21
CA GLN A 143 22.17 0.57 5.60
C GLN A 143 21.10 1.65 5.74
N GLU A 144 21.07 2.60 4.80
CA GLU A 144 20.09 3.69 4.81
C GLU A 144 18.66 3.18 4.62
N ASN A 145 18.44 2.18 3.75
CA ASN A 145 17.14 1.53 3.62
C ASN A 145 16.73 0.82 4.92
N VAL A 146 17.64 0.08 5.55
CA VAL A 146 17.36 -0.59 6.83
C VAL A 146 16.99 0.43 7.91
N ASP A 147 17.70 1.55 7.97
CA ASP A 147 17.44 2.60 8.96
C ASP A 147 16.12 3.34 8.68
N ALA A 148 15.78 3.57 7.41
CA ALA A 148 14.47 4.10 7.03
C ALA A 148 13.34 3.17 7.46
N ILE A 149 13.44 1.86 7.19
CA ILE A 149 12.44 0.87 7.62
C ILE A 149 12.30 0.82 9.15
N ARG A 150 13.41 0.93 9.89
CA ARG A 150 13.36 1.01 11.36
C ARG A 150 12.58 2.22 11.85
N GLN A 151 12.79 3.38 11.23
CA GLN A 151 12.06 4.61 11.55
C GLN A 151 10.58 4.49 11.19
N ILE A 152 10.25 3.97 10.01
CA ILE A 152 8.88 3.72 9.57
C ILE A 152 8.16 2.75 10.52
N ARG A 153 8.83 1.68 10.97
CA ARG A 153 8.27 0.69 11.89
C ARG A 153 7.86 1.29 13.23
N ALA A 154 8.46 2.40 13.66
CA ALA A 154 8.07 3.10 14.88
C ALA A 154 6.63 3.65 14.81
N LEU A 155 6.09 3.89 13.60
CA LEU A 155 4.69 4.26 13.40
C LEU A 155 3.71 3.08 13.54
N LYS A 156 4.22 1.84 13.57
CA LYS A 156 3.42 0.59 13.61
C LYS A 156 2.42 0.43 12.46
N PRO A 157 2.84 0.58 11.18
CA PRO A 157 1.97 0.28 10.04
C PRO A 157 1.49 -1.18 10.06
N GLY A 158 0.36 -1.46 9.41
CA GLY A 158 -0.11 -2.83 9.24
C GLY A 158 0.90 -3.68 8.47
N THR A 159 1.35 -3.18 7.31
CA THR A 159 2.38 -3.78 6.46
C THR A 159 3.31 -2.70 5.93
N ILE A 160 4.58 -3.06 5.73
CA ILE A 160 5.52 -2.28 4.91
C ILE A 160 5.81 -3.09 3.66
N PHE A 161 5.41 -2.56 2.51
CA PHE A 161 5.67 -3.15 1.20
C PHE A 161 7.02 -2.67 0.67
N LEU A 162 7.84 -3.61 0.23
CA LEU A 162 9.03 -3.32 -0.56
C LEU A 162 8.63 -3.45 -2.03
N ASP A 163 8.74 -2.33 -2.74
CA ASP A 163 8.38 -2.23 -4.16
C ASP A 163 9.11 -3.26 -5.04
N ASP A 164 8.53 -3.62 -6.19
CA ASP A 164 9.07 -4.63 -7.10
C ASP A 164 10.35 -4.20 -7.81
N ASP A 165 10.70 -2.92 -7.71
CA ASP A 165 12.05 -2.40 -7.97
C ASP A 165 13.10 -2.86 -6.95
N PHE A 166 12.71 -3.65 -5.95
CA PHE A 166 13.62 -4.49 -5.19
C PHE A 166 14.12 -5.70 -6.00
N ARG A 167 14.50 -5.46 -7.26
CA ARG A 167 15.09 -6.44 -8.19
C ARG A 167 16.44 -5.93 -8.65
N LEU A 168 17.37 -6.82 -8.99
CA LEU A 168 18.62 -6.42 -9.65
C LEU A 168 18.36 -6.31 -11.15
N ALA A 169 17.99 -5.13 -11.64
CA ALA A 169 17.65 -4.87 -13.04
C ALA A 169 18.17 -3.51 -13.50
N GLN A 170 18.28 -3.31 -14.82
CA GLN A 170 18.76 -2.03 -15.36
C GLN A 170 17.69 -0.93 -15.31
N GLY A 171 16.43 -1.35 -15.32
CA GLY A 171 15.25 -0.53 -15.18
C GLY A 171 13.99 -1.37 -15.38
N PRO A 172 12.80 -0.76 -15.38
CA PRO A 172 11.55 -1.43 -15.72
C PRO A 172 11.59 -1.99 -17.15
N GLY A 173 11.37 -3.30 -17.29
CA GLY A 173 11.26 -3.96 -18.61
C GLY A 173 12.58 -4.26 -19.32
N VAL A 174 13.73 -4.11 -18.64
CA VAL A 174 15.09 -4.40 -19.16
C VAL A 174 15.81 -5.40 -18.27
#